data_AF-A0A2U1YUT6-F1
#
_entry.id   AF-A0A2U1YUT6-F1
#
_cell.length_a   1.000
_cell.length_b   1.000
_cell.length_c   1.000
_cell.angle_alpha   90.00
_cell.angle_beta   90.00
_cell.angle_gamma   90.00
#
_symmetry.space_group_name_H-M   'P 1'
#
loop_
_entity.id
_entity.type
_entity.pdbx_description
1 polymer ?
#
loop_
_entity_poly.entity_id
_entity_poly.type
_entity_poly.pdbx_seq_one_letter_code
_entity_poly.pdbx_strand_id
1 'polypeptide(L)' 'MSTTSEFKVGDKVTFRPSGRATTKVTATITATVAGANGAFLKTKDASDKERLVRPGACTKTR' A
#
# COMPACT_ATOMS: atom_id res chain seq x y z
N MET A 1 -6.64 18.67 6.89
CA MET A 1 -5.71 17.73 7.56
C MET A 1 -5.23 16.73 6.53
N SER A 2 -3.97 16.84 6.10
CA SER A 2 -3.41 16.02 5.03
C SER A 2 -2.92 14.68 5.59
N THR A 3 -3.58 13.58 5.21
CA THR A 3 -3.39 12.21 5.72
C THR A 3 -2.15 11.50 5.16
N THR A 4 -1.10 12.23 4.77
CA THR A 4 0.14 11.65 4.25
C THR A 4 1.00 10.98 5.35
N SER A 5 0.59 11.04 6.63
CA SER A 5 1.35 10.52 7.78
C SER A 5 1.00 9.11 8.27
N GLU A 6 0.01 8.42 7.69
CA GLU A 6 -0.44 7.12 8.25
C GLU A 6 0.43 5.91 7.89
N PHE A 7 1.16 5.98 6.77
CA PHE A 7 1.91 4.84 6.22
C PHE A 7 3.41 5.16 6.12
N LYS A 8 4.24 4.31 6.74
CA LYS A 8 5.70 4.42 6.70
C LYS A 8 6.32 3.18 6.05
N VAL A 9 7.56 3.33 5.57
CA VAL A 9 8.35 2.17 5.12
C VAL A 9 8.51 1.20 6.30
N GLY A 10 8.24 -0.07 6.07
CA GLY A 10 8.22 -1.13 7.08
C GLY A 10 6.82 -1.44 7.65
N ASP A 11 5.82 -0.57 7.45
CA ASP A 11 4.45 -0.86 7.88
C ASP A 11 3.85 -2.01 7.05
N LYS A 12 3.09 -2.88 7.70
CA LYS A 12 2.26 -3.88 7.02
C LYS A 12 0.89 -3.28 6.71
N VAL A 13 0.48 -3.48 5.46
CA VAL A 13 -0.80 -3.01 4.95
C VAL A 13 -1.53 -4.15 4.26
N THR A 14 -2.86 -4.12 4.34
CA THR A 14 -3.73 -4.97 3.53
C THR A 14 -4.42 -4.14 2.48
N PHE A 15 -4.47 -4.62 1.24
CA PHE A 15 -5.19 -3.98 0.15
C PHE A 15 -5.81 -5.01 -0.79
N ARG A 16 -6.75 -4.58 -1.62
CA ARG A 16 -7.31 -5.41 -2.71
C ARG A 16 -6.58 -5.07 -4.01
N PRO A 17 -5.80 -6.00 -4.59
CA PRO A 17 -4.96 -5.71 -5.75
C PRO A 17 -5.74 -5.36 -7.03
N SER A 18 -7.00 -5.77 -7.10
CA SER A 18 -7.94 -5.33 -8.13
C SER A 18 -9.27 -5.05 -7.45
N GLY A 19 -10.03 -4.05 -7.91
CA GLY A 19 -11.35 -3.72 -7.34
C GLY A 19 -12.35 -4.89 -7.35
N ARG A 20 -12.05 -5.94 -8.12
CA ARG A 20 -12.82 -7.19 -8.20
C ARG A 20 -12.18 -8.36 -7.43
N ALA A 21 -11.00 -8.20 -6.85
CA ALA A 21 -10.38 -9.23 -6.02
C ALA A 21 -11.15 -9.36 -4.70
N THR A 22 -11.64 -10.57 -4.44
CA THR A 22 -12.24 -10.96 -3.15
C THR A 22 -11.19 -11.11 -2.07
N THR A 23 -9.97 -11.52 -2.43
CA THR A 23 -8.88 -11.76 -1.48
C THR A 23 -8.10 -10.48 -1.18
N LYS A 24 -8.03 -10.10 0.10
CA LYS A 24 -7.13 -9.05 0.57
C LYS A 24 -5.70 -9.60 0.56
N VAL A 25 -4.76 -8.78 0.11
CA VAL A 25 -3.33 -9.11 0.11
C VAL A 25 -2.66 -8.28 1.20
N THR A 26 -1.93 -8.96 2.08
CA THR A 26 -1.07 -8.31 3.07
C THR A 26 0.32 -8.14 2.48
N ALA A 27 0.85 -6.93 2.54
CA ALA A 27 2.17 -6.59 2.04
C ALA A 27 2.85 -5.57 2.96
N THR A 28 4.17 -5.51 2.90
CA THR A 28 4.97 -4.54 3.66
C THR A 28 5.33 -3.38 2.76
N ILE A 29 5.21 -2.14 3.25
CA ILE A 29 5.62 -0.95 2.50
C ILE A 29 7.14 -0.92 2.41
N THR A 30 7.67 -0.89 1.19
CA THR A 30 9.11 -0.80 0.91
C THR A 30 9.53 0.61 0.53
N ALA A 31 8.62 1.40 -0.07
CA ALA A 31 8.88 2.79 -0.40
C ALA A 31 7.58 3.59 -0.51
N THR A 32 7.68 4.91 -0.40
CA THR A 32 6.59 5.84 -0.76
C THR A 32 7.02 6.64 -1.97
N VAL A 33 6.24 6.56 -3.05
CA VAL A 33 6.50 7.22 -4.32
C VAL A 33 5.47 8.32 -4.50
N ALA A 34 5.89 9.58 -4.41
CA ALA A 34 5.06 10.72 -4.77
C ALA A 34 5.20 10.98 -6.28
N GLY A 35 4.11 10.87 -7.04
CA GLY A 35 4.08 11.19 -8.46
C GLY A 35 3.14 12.36 -8.76
N ALA A 36 3.13 12.80 -10.02
CA ALA A 36 2.24 13.87 -10.49
C ALA A 36 0.74 13.55 -10.28
N ASN A 37 0.38 12.26 -10.21
CA ASN A 37 -0.98 11.77 -10.00
C ASN A 37 -1.30 11.45 -8.52
N GLY A 38 -0.44 11.86 -7.58
CA GLY A 38 -0.57 11.62 -6.14
C GLY A 38 0.46 10.64 -5.57
N ALA A 39 0.33 10.35 -4.28
CA ALA A 39 1.21 9.41 -3.58
C ALA A 39 0.79 7.96 -3.83
N PHE A 40 1.78 7.10 -4.06
CA PHE A 40 1.67 5.66 -4.14
C PHE A 40 2.60 5.02 -3.10
N LEU A 41 2.16 3.93 -2.50
CA LEU A 41 2.96 3.11 -1.62
C LEU A 41 3.47 1.93 -2.45
N LYS A 42 4.79 1.80 -2.57
CA LYS A 42 5.42 0.58 -3.07
C LYS A 42 5.39 -0.43 -1.93
N THR A 43 4.72 -1.54 -2.18
CA THR A 43 4.53 -2.63 -1.21
C THR A 43 5.10 -3.91 -1.77
N LYS A 44 5.57 -4.79 -0.90
CA LYS A 44 6.10 -6.11 -1.24
C LYS A 44 5.38 -7.16 -0.40
N ASP A 45 4.72 -8.10 -1.06
CA ASP A 45 4.02 -9.20 -0.38
C ASP A 45 4.95 -10.39 -0.08
N ALA A 46 4.42 -11.39 0.63
CA ALA A 46 5.17 -12.57 1.05
C ALA A 46 5.64 -13.46 -0.12
N SER A 47 5.11 -13.28 -1.33
CA SER A 47 5.57 -13.95 -2.55
C SER A 47 6.59 -13.11 -3.33
N ASP A 48 7.22 -12.13 -2.67
CA ASP A 48 8.18 -11.18 -3.25
C ASP A 48 7.61 -10.31 -4.39
N LYS A 49 6.29 -10.29 -4.58
CA LYS A 49 5.65 -9.46 -5.60
C LYS A 49 5.56 -8.02 -5.12
N GLU A 50 6.10 -7.12 -5.93
CA GLU A 50 6.03 -5.68 -5.70
C GLU A 50 4.78 -5.08 -6.34
N ARG A 51 4.08 -4.22 -5.61
CA ARG A 51 2.87 -3.53 -6.07
C ARG A 51 2.84 -2.08 -5.65
N LEU A 52 2.42 -1.23 -6.57
CA LEU A 52 2.11 0.18 -6.30
C LEU A 52 0.64 0.30 -5.94
N VAL A 53 0.36 0.75 -4.73
CA VAL A 53 -1.00 0.88 -4.20
C VAL A 53 -1.23 2.27 -3.67
N ARG A 54 -2.43 2.81 -3.87
CA ARG A 54 -2.76 4.12 -3.33
C ARG A 54 -2.95 4.02 -1.82
N PRO A 55 -2.44 4.98 -1.02
CA PRO A 55 -2.63 4.99 0.43
C PRO A 55 -4.09 4.81 0.85
N GLY A 56 -5.03 5.47 0.15
CA GLY A 56 -6.47 5.35 0.45
C GLY A 56 -7.10 3.99 0.11
N ALA A 57 -6.42 3.13 -0.64
CA ALA A 57 -6.84 1.75 -0.90
C ALA A 57 -6.21 0.75 0.08
N CYS A 58 -5.29 1.21 0.93
CA CYS A 58 -4.61 0.40 1.92
C CYS A 58 -5.27 0.53 3.29
N THR A 59 -5.32 -0.58 4.04
CA THR A 59 -5.70 -0.61 5.44
C THR A 59 -4.48 -1.02 6.26
N LYS A 60 -4.08 -0.17 7.21
CA LYS A 60 -2.97 -0.47 8.12
C LYS A 60 -3.37 -1.62 9.05
N THR A 61 -2.55 -2.66 9.10
CA THR A 61 -2.69 -3.72 10.11
C THR A 61 -1.78 -3.32 11.27
N ARG A 62 -2.42 -2.96 12.40
CA ARG A 62 -1.76 -2.53 13.64
C ARG A 62 -0.91 -3.64 14.24
#